data_AF-A0A6I6D7Y6-F1
#
_entry.id   AF-A0A6I6D7Y6-F1
#
_cell.length_a   1.000
_cell.length_b   1.000
_cell.length_c   1.000
_cell.angle_alpha   90.00
_cell.angle_beta   90.00
_cell.angle_gamma   90.00
#
_symmetry.space_group_name_H-M   'P 1'
#
loop_
_entity.id
_entity.type
_entity.pdbx_description
1 polymer ?
#
loop_
_entity_poly.entity_id
_entity_poly.type
_entity_poly.pdbx_seq_one_letter_code
_entity_poly.pdbx_strand_id
1 'polypeptide(L)'
;MRVLKIFALLIMSVTLIVTGFFYQLGMGIERTVLNINYYHNLNNEVQLSSHIHQGLQEVMPEMMLEGMHEEANEEISKEMVAETKERLSIIVQGFAQVFDEKWLEEQLLIVINDVLALIKGEQEEIAAVISISEGKEQLGPHLVQYLEKIPPEQLKQMEMQPEMVKYMVEDIFVEIPDEIVLGEVIEAQGMTQEANEAISKVQLFKSGFNFVPYILFALIIAGLYLIVGFPRVLTWFGTLAIISAVIFVTGVMLFRNVVVEQVTFHSIESPISTDALINTINYTVNNIYAIPLSTVIIGIILIFGGLLITKINDSKN
;
A
#
# COMPACT_ATOMS: atom_id res chain seq x y z
N MET A 1 -39.02 -1.80 -35.17
CA MET A 1 -38.95 -1.11 -33.86
C MET A 1 -38.64 -2.03 -32.68
N ARG A 2 -39.23 -3.23 -32.54
CA ARG A 2 -38.94 -4.12 -31.38
C ARG A 2 -37.47 -4.55 -31.29
N VAL A 3 -36.85 -4.94 -32.41
CA VAL A 3 -35.43 -5.32 -32.47
C VAL A 3 -34.51 -4.19 -31.99
N LEU A 4 -34.75 -2.96 -32.45
CA LEU A 4 -33.98 -1.78 -32.04
C LEU A 4 -34.06 -1.54 -30.52
N LYS A 5 -35.25 -1.69 -29.92
CA LYS A 5 -35.42 -1.55 -28.46
C LYS A 5 -34.65 -2.60 -27.68
N ILE A 6 -34.70 -3.86 -28.12
CA ILE A 6 -33.95 -4.97 -27.49
C ILE A 6 -32.45 -4.70 -27.58
N PHE A 7 -31.97 -4.30 -28.76
CA PHE A 7 -30.57 -3.98 -28.97
C PHE A 7 -30.09 -2.81 -28.09
N ALA A 8 -30.88 -1.74 -28.00
CA ALA A 8 -30.59 -0.60 -27.12
C ALA A 8 -30.55 -1.00 -25.64
N LEU A 9 -31.49 -1.85 -25.20
CA LEU A 9 -31.50 -2.37 -23.83
C LEU A 9 -30.26 -3.21 -23.53
N LEU A 10 -29.83 -4.05 -24.46
CA LEU A 10 -28.63 -4.88 -24.29
C LEU A 10 -27.37 -4.02 -24.17
N ILE A 11 -27.21 -3.00 -25.02
CA ILE A 11 -26.08 -2.06 -24.93
C ILE A 11 -26.08 -1.35 -23.57
N MET A 12 -27.22 -0.76 -23.18
CA MET A 12 -27.32 -0.07 -21.88
C MET A 12 -27.04 -1.00 -20.71
N SER A 13 -27.47 -2.27 -20.78
CA SER A 13 -27.16 -3.27 -19.75
C SER A 13 -25.66 -3.52 -19.62
N VAL A 14 -24.96 -3.72 -20.74
CA VAL A 14 -23.51 -3.93 -20.75
C VAL A 14 -22.80 -2.67 -20.22
N THR A 15 -23.19 -1.49 -20.69
CA THR A 15 -22.61 -0.22 -20.22
C THR A 15 -22.83 -0.03 -18.72
N LEU A 16 -24.00 -0.36 -18.19
CA LEU A 16 -24.29 -0.26 -16.76
C LEU A 16 -23.43 -1.25 -15.96
N ILE A 17 -23.28 -2.49 -16.41
CA ILE A 17 -22.43 -3.49 -15.75
C ILE A 17 -20.99 -3.00 -15.68
N VAL A 18 -20.45 -2.49 -16.79
CA VAL A 18 -19.09 -1.95 -16.87
C VAL A 18 -18.93 -0.71 -15.99
N THR A 19 -19.90 0.21 -16.03
CA THR A 19 -19.88 1.42 -15.19
C THR A 19 -19.95 1.06 -13.71
N GLY A 20 -20.77 0.08 -13.34
CA GLY A 20 -20.86 -0.44 -11.99
C GLY A 20 -19.60 -1.15 -11.52
N PHE A 21 -18.88 -1.83 -12.42
CA PHE A 21 -17.59 -2.41 -12.10
C PHE A 21 -16.57 -1.32 -11.77
N PHE A 22 -16.46 -0.29 -12.62
CA PHE A 22 -15.54 0.83 -12.38
C PHE A 22 -15.91 1.64 -11.14
N TYR A 23 -17.19 1.88 -10.89
CA TYR A 23 -17.65 2.50 -9.66
C TYR A 23 -17.17 1.74 -8.41
N GLN A 24 -17.37 0.41 -8.40
CA GLN A 24 -16.94 -0.42 -7.27
C GLN A 24 -15.42 -0.46 -7.10
N LEU A 25 -14.68 -0.48 -8.22
CA LEU A 25 -13.22 -0.40 -8.21
C LEU A 25 -12.73 0.92 -7.60
N GLY A 26 -13.29 2.06 -8.07
CA GLY A 26 -12.93 3.39 -7.56
C GLY A 26 -13.23 3.53 -6.07
N MET A 27 -14.42 3.12 -5.63
CA MET A 27 -14.78 3.08 -4.21
C MET A 27 -13.88 2.15 -3.40
N GLY A 28 -13.41 1.05 -4.01
CA GLY A 28 -12.48 0.11 -3.40
C GLY A 28 -11.14 0.77 -3.10
N ILE A 29 -10.58 1.43 -4.12
CA ILE A 29 -9.33 2.19 -4.02
C ILE A 29 -9.44 3.31 -2.96
N GLU A 30 -10.54 4.07 -2.96
CA GLU A 30 -10.79 5.15 -1.98
C GLU A 30 -10.96 4.64 -0.54
N ARG A 31 -11.38 3.39 -0.36
CA ARG A 31 -11.49 2.75 0.97
C ARG A 31 -10.21 2.07 1.43
N THR A 32 -9.32 1.71 0.52
CA THR A 32 -8.07 1.01 0.84
C THR A 32 -6.87 1.93 0.58
N VAL A 33 -6.28 1.84 -0.60
CA VAL A 33 -5.00 2.44 -0.97
C VAL A 33 -4.99 3.95 -0.81
N LEU A 34 -6.13 4.65 -0.92
CA LEU A 34 -6.18 6.10 -0.75
C LEU A 34 -6.66 6.57 0.63
N ASN A 35 -6.80 5.66 1.60
CA ASN A 35 -7.33 5.98 2.92
C ASN A 35 -6.26 5.84 4.00
N ILE A 36 -5.96 6.91 4.74
CA ILE A 36 -4.98 6.84 5.83
C ILE A 36 -5.41 5.87 6.95
N ASN A 37 -6.71 5.80 7.25
CA ASN A 37 -7.23 4.88 8.26
C ASN A 37 -7.06 3.42 7.86
N TYR A 38 -7.00 3.11 6.57
CA TYR A 38 -6.70 1.77 6.10
C TYR A 38 -5.30 1.35 6.56
N TYR A 39 -4.29 2.22 6.48
CA TYR A 39 -2.93 1.91 6.89
C TYR A 39 -2.77 1.81 8.40
N HIS A 40 -3.45 2.67 9.17
CA HIS A 40 -3.54 2.51 10.62
C HIS A 40 -4.13 1.15 11.01
N ASN A 41 -5.26 0.77 10.42
CA ASN A 41 -5.92 -0.50 10.74
C ASN A 41 -5.12 -1.71 10.22
N LEU A 42 -4.48 -1.58 9.05
CA LEU A 42 -3.59 -2.60 8.51
C LEU A 42 -2.42 -2.85 9.47
N ASN A 43 -1.81 -1.79 10.01
CA ASN A 43 -0.75 -1.94 11.01
C ASN A 43 -1.29 -2.60 12.29
N ASN A 44 -2.46 -2.19 12.78
CA ASN A 44 -3.06 -2.78 13.98
C ASN A 44 -3.42 -4.26 13.84
N GLU A 45 -3.90 -4.69 12.66
CA GLU A 45 -4.36 -6.06 12.44
C GLU A 45 -3.27 -7.00 11.93
N VAL A 46 -2.35 -6.50 11.09
CA VAL A 46 -1.30 -7.30 10.44
C VAL A 46 0.08 -7.05 11.04
N GLN A 47 0.24 -6.07 11.92
CA GLN A 47 1.53 -5.71 12.55
C GLN A 47 2.61 -5.43 11.51
N LEU A 48 2.26 -4.68 10.46
CA LEU A 48 3.14 -4.39 9.34
C LEU A 48 4.46 -3.75 9.78
N SER A 49 4.41 -2.81 10.73
CA SER A 49 5.60 -2.19 11.34
C SER A 49 6.52 -3.23 11.99
N SER A 50 5.98 -4.15 12.79
CA SER A 50 6.76 -5.23 13.41
C SER A 50 7.41 -6.13 12.35
N HIS A 51 6.68 -6.49 11.29
CA HIS A 51 7.24 -7.28 10.19
C HIS A 51 8.34 -6.55 9.42
N ILE A 52 8.18 -5.24 9.17
CA ILE A 52 9.24 -4.44 8.54
C ILE A 52 10.43 -4.31 9.49
N HIS A 53 10.20 -4.09 10.78
CA HIS A 53 11.27 -3.99 11.79
C HIS A 53 12.10 -5.27 11.86
N GLN A 54 11.43 -6.42 11.94
CA GLN A 54 12.09 -7.73 11.90
C GLN A 54 12.84 -7.94 10.58
N GLY A 55 12.21 -7.63 9.45
CA GLY A 55 12.82 -7.73 8.13
C GLY A 55 14.09 -6.89 8.00
N LEU A 56 14.04 -5.65 8.49
CA LEU A 56 15.21 -4.76 8.54
C LEU A 56 16.32 -5.35 9.41
N GLN A 57 16.01 -5.93 10.57
CA GLN A 57 17.02 -6.60 11.39
C GLN A 57 17.69 -7.79 10.69
N GLU A 58 16.92 -8.54 9.89
CA GLU A 58 17.43 -9.70 9.15
C GLU A 58 18.32 -9.29 7.96
N VAL A 59 17.96 -8.21 7.26
CA VAL A 59 18.60 -7.76 6.02
C VAL A 59 19.73 -6.75 6.26
N MET A 60 19.64 -5.93 7.30
CA MET A 60 20.61 -4.85 7.58
C MET A 60 22.07 -5.34 7.73
N PRO A 61 22.38 -6.47 8.40
CA PRO A 61 23.76 -6.97 8.45
C PRO A 61 24.34 -7.28 7.06
N GLU A 62 23.48 -7.72 6.13
CA GLU A 62 23.88 -8.06 4.76
C GLU A 62 24.10 -6.79 3.93
N MET A 63 23.22 -5.80 4.03
CA MET A 63 23.39 -4.50 3.39
C MET A 63 24.65 -3.77 3.87
N MET A 64 24.91 -3.80 5.18
CA MET A 64 26.13 -3.20 5.74
C MET A 64 27.39 -3.90 5.22
N LEU A 65 27.36 -5.24 5.13
CA LEU A 65 28.46 -6.01 4.57
C LEU A 65 28.68 -5.68 3.09
N GLU A 66 27.62 -5.60 2.29
CA GLU A 66 27.67 -5.23 0.87
C GLU A 66 28.27 -3.83 0.67
N GLY A 67 27.83 -2.84 1.46
CA GLY A 67 28.41 -1.49 1.42
C GLY A 67 29.91 -1.47 1.75
N MET A 68 30.34 -2.22 2.78
CA MET A 68 31.76 -2.36 3.11
C MET A 68 32.56 -3.01 1.97
N HIS A 69 31.97 -3.97 1.26
CA HIS A 69 32.61 -4.63 0.12
C HIS A 69 32.77 -3.70 -1.08
N GLU A 70 31.75 -2.91 -1.40
CA GLU A 70 31.79 -1.93 -2.49
C GLU A 70 32.86 -0.86 -2.25
N GLU A 71 33.04 -0.41 -1.00
CA GLU A 71 34.06 0.57 -0.64
C GLU A 71 35.48 -0.03 -0.61
N ALA A 72 35.63 -1.24 -0.08
CA ALA A 72 36.95 -1.88 0.06
C ALA A 72 37.51 -2.42 -1.27
N ASN A 73 36.63 -2.73 -2.25
CA ASN A 73 36.99 -3.31 -3.55
C ASN A 73 37.85 -4.59 -3.44
N GLU A 74 37.70 -5.33 -2.34
CA GLU A 74 38.46 -6.55 -2.02
C GLU A 74 37.52 -7.76 -1.80
N GLU A 75 37.93 -8.91 -2.32
CA GLU A 75 37.23 -10.18 -2.08
C GLU A 75 37.52 -10.67 -0.65
N ILE A 76 36.57 -10.44 0.27
CA ILE A 76 36.67 -10.96 1.64
C ILE A 76 36.42 -12.47 1.62
N SER A 77 37.25 -13.22 2.35
CA SER A 77 37.08 -14.68 2.47
C SER A 77 35.76 -15.05 3.16
N LYS A 78 35.17 -16.21 2.81
CA LYS A 78 33.89 -16.68 3.40
C LYS A 78 33.92 -16.78 4.93
N GLU A 79 35.08 -17.05 5.51
CA GLU A 79 35.27 -17.18 6.96
C GLU A 79 35.24 -15.80 7.64
N MET A 80 35.87 -14.79 7.02
CA MET A 80 35.78 -13.39 7.46
C MET A 80 34.38 -12.80 7.27
N VAL A 81 33.63 -13.20 6.25
CA VAL A 81 32.23 -12.75 6.06
C VAL A 81 31.35 -13.20 7.22
N ALA A 82 31.47 -14.46 7.65
CA ALA A 82 30.68 -14.99 8.77
C ALA A 82 31.00 -14.26 10.09
N GLU A 83 32.28 -14.03 10.36
CA GLU A 83 32.74 -13.30 11.55
C GLU A 83 32.30 -11.81 11.51
N THR A 84 32.38 -11.17 10.35
CA THR A 84 31.94 -9.78 10.17
C THR A 84 30.43 -9.65 10.33
N LYS A 85 29.63 -10.60 9.82
CA LYS A 85 28.18 -10.63 9.99
C LYS A 85 27.78 -10.77 11.46
N GLU A 86 28.50 -11.60 12.24
CA GLU A 86 28.27 -11.71 13.69
C GLU A 86 28.57 -10.39 14.41
N ARG A 87 29.66 -9.69 14.04
CA ARG A 87 30.01 -8.38 14.61
C ARG A 87 29.00 -7.29 14.23
N LEU A 88 28.56 -7.26 12.96
CA LEU A 88 27.53 -6.34 12.48
C LEU A 88 26.19 -6.58 13.18
N SER A 89 25.87 -7.82 13.54
CA SER A 89 24.63 -8.13 14.27
C SER A 89 24.51 -7.38 15.61
N ILE A 90 25.63 -7.07 16.26
CA ILE A 90 25.66 -6.28 17.50
C ILE A 90 25.28 -4.82 17.22
N ILE A 91 25.79 -4.27 16.12
CA ILE A 91 25.46 -2.90 15.67
C ILE A 91 23.98 -2.84 15.31
N VAL A 92 23.49 -3.81 14.53
CA VAL A 92 22.07 -3.92 14.14
C VAL A 92 21.14 -4.04 15.36
N GLN A 93 21.54 -4.78 16.41
CA GLN A 93 20.77 -4.80 17.66
C GLN A 93 20.71 -3.44 18.34
N GLY A 94 21.80 -2.67 18.32
CA GLY A 94 21.82 -1.28 18.81
C GLY A 94 20.86 -0.40 18.01
N PHE A 95 20.90 -0.48 16.67
CA PHE A 95 19.95 0.20 15.80
C PHE A 95 18.50 -0.20 16.10
N ALA A 96 18.21 -1.49 16.22
CA ALA A 96 16.87 -2.00 16.45
C ALA A 96 16.26 -1.61 17.80
N GLN A 97 17.08 -1.35 18.82
CA GLN A 97 16.63 -0.87 20.12
C GLN A 97 16.25 0.61 20.08
N VAL A 98 16.98 1.39 19.31
CA VAL A 98 16.79 2.84 19.19
C VAL A 98 15.66 3.17 18.22
N PHE A 99 15.67 2.52 17.06
CA PHE A 99 14.64 2.62 16.03
C PHE A 99 13.67 1.44 16.20
N ASP A 100 12.87 1.51 17.25
CA ASP A 100 11.93 0.45 17.61
C ASP A 100 10.70 0.41 16.67
N GLU A 101 9.83 -0.60 16.89
CA GLU A 101 8.61 -0.78 16.10
C GLU A 101 7.70 0.45 16.14
N LYS A 102 7.66 1.15 17.28
CA LYS A 102 6.78 2.30 17.49
C LYS A 102 7.29 3.51 16.70
N TRP A 103 8.60 3.79 16.77
CA TRP A 103 9.22 4.81 15.95
C TRP A 103 8.97 4.53 14.46
N LEU A 104 9.16 3.27 14.03
CA LEU A 104 8.93 2.88 12.64
C LEU A 104 7.47 3.07 12.21
N GLU A 105 6.51 2.72 13.07
CA GLU A 105 5.09 2.98 12.82
C GLU A 105 4.81 4.48 12.64
N GLU A 106 5.32 5.32 13.54
CA GLU A 106 5.13 6.77 13.48
C GLU A 106 5.71 7.35 12.18
N GLN A 107 6.94 6.97 11.81
CA GLN A 107 7.57 7.42 10.57
C GLN A 107 6.81 6.91 9.34
N LEU A 108 6.44 5.62 9.31
CA LEU A 108 5.71 5.01 8.20
C LEU A 108 4.39 5.72 7.93
N LEU A 109 3.66 6.11 8.98
CA LEU A 109 2.41 6.87 8.85
C LEU A 109 2.63 8.30 8.33
N ILE A 110 3.71 8.97 8.73
CA ILE A 110 4.10 10.28 8.19
C ILE A 110 4.35 10.16 6.68
N VAL A 111 5.17 9.19 6.27
CA VAL A 111 5.52 8.94 4.86
C VAL A 111 4.27 8.59 4.05
N ILE A 112 3.44 7.67 4.55
CA ILE A 112 2.22 7.27 3.86
C ILE A 112 1.28 8.47 3.71
N ASN A 113 1.09 9.27 4.77
CA ASN A 113 0.20 10.41 4.68
C ASN A 113 0.65 11.43 3.61
N ASP A 114 1.94 11.68 3.54
CA ASP A 114 2.54 12.57 2.55
C ASP A 114 2.42 12.01 1.11
N VAL A 115 2.73 10.73 0.91
CA VAL A 115 2.54 10.03 -0.37
C VAL A 115 1.07 10.03 -0.78
N LEU A 116 0.14 9.85 0.17
CA LEU A 116 -1.29 9.93 -0.10
C LEU A 116 -1.71 11.34 -0.52
N ALA A 117 -1.23 12.38 0.15
CA ALA A 117 -1.51 13.76 -0.23
C ALA A 117 -1.04 14.04 -1.67
N LEU A 118 0.16 13.57 -2.02
CA LEU A 118 0.69 13.66 -3.38
C LEU A 118 -0.20 12.91 -4.39
N ILE A 119 -0.54 11.64 -4.14
CA ILE A 119 -1.41 10.85 -5.03
C ILE A 119 -2.81 11.48 -5.16
N LYS A 120 -3.29 12.15 -4.11
CA LYS A 120 -4.59 12.82 -4.12
C LYS A 120 -4.58 14.16 -4.84
N GLY A 121 -3.40 14.71 -5.16
CA GLY A 121 -3.22 16.03 -5.76
C GLY A 121 -3.37 17.17 -4.75
N GLU A 122 -3.17 16.89 -3.46
CA GLU A 122 -3.19 17.89 -2.38
C GLU A 122 -1.83 18.61 -2.27
N GLN A 123 -0.77 18.00 -2.78
CA GLN A 123 0.58 18.56 -2.90
C GLN A 123 1.27 18.10 -4.19
N GLU A 124 2.35 18.78 -4.59
CA GLU A 124 3.08 18.54 -5.84
C GLU A 124 4.31 17.64 -5.67
N GLU A 125 4.87 17.56 -4.46
CA GLU A 125 6.10 16.82 -4.16
C GLU A 125 6.02 16.08 -2.81
N ILE A 126 6.95 15.14 -2.58
CA ILE A 126 7.08 14.43 -1.30
C ILE A 126 7.91 15.31 -0.36
N ALA A 127 7.29 15.78 0.72
CA ALA A 127 7.89 16.63 1.73
C ALA A 127 8.10 15.90 3.08
N ALA A 128 7.82 14.60 3.14
CA ALA A 128 8.04 13.79 4.33
C ALA A 128 9.50 13.85 4.79
N VAL A 129 9.67 14.20 6.07
CA VAL A 129 10.95 14.24 6.76
C VAL A 129 10.98 13.15 7.82
N ILE A 130 11.95 12.26 7.72
CA ILE A 130 12.23 11.24 8.75
C ILE A 130 13.29 11.81 9.68
N SER A 131 12.92 12.11 10.92
CA SER A 131 13.87 12.57 11.93
C SER A 131 14.56 11.38 12.58
N ILE A 132 15.89 11.37 12.52
CA ILE A 132 16.74 10.38 13.20
C ILE A 132 17.55 11.00 14.33
N SER A 133 17.44 12.32 14.56
CA SER A 133 18.13 13.08 15.61
C SER A 133 18.10 12.42 17.00
N GLU A 134 16.91 12.17 17.56
CA GLU A 134 16.78 11.55 18.88
C GLU A 134 17.37 10.13 18.90
N GLY A 135 17.15 9.37 17.83
CA GLY A 135 17.71 8.02 17.72
C GLY A 135 19.24 8.06 17.69
N LYS A 136 19.80 8.99 16.92
CA LYS A 136 21.24 9.23 16.81
C LYS A 136 21.88 9.57 18.16
N GLU A 137 21.25 10.45 18.93
CA GLU A 137 21.70 10.80 20.29
C GLU A 137 21.73 9.60 21.24
N GLN A 138 20.78 8.67 21.10
CA GLN A 138 20.71 7.45 21.90
C GLN A 138 21.67 6.36 21.40
N LEU A 139 21.83 6.24 20.08
CA LEU A 139 22.62 5.20 19.45
C LEU A 139 24.12 5.36 19.72
N GLY A 140 24.64 6.60 19.75
CA GLY A 140 26.05 6.88 20.06
C GLY A 140 26.54 6.23 21.36
N PRO A 141 25.95 6.57 22.53
CA PRO A 141 26.29 5.93 23.80
C PRO A 141 26.12 4.41 23.80
N HIS A 142 25.10 3.88 23.11
CA HIS A 142 24.90 2.44 22.99
C HIS A 142 26.04 1.78 22.21
N LEU A 143 26.41 2.31 21.04
CA LEU A 143 27.50 1.79 20.23
C LEU A 143 28.84 1.85 20.96
N VAL A 144 29.12 2.95 21.69
CA VAL A 144 30.33 3.02 22.53
C VAL A 144 30.34 1.91 23.57
N GLN A 145 29.24 1.71 24.32
CA GLN A 145 29.15 0.63 25.31
C GLN A 145 29.28 -0.76 24.70
N TYR A 146 28.82 -0.95 23.47
CA TYR A 146 28.92 -2.23 22.76
C TYR A 146 30.34 -2.48 22.25
N LEU A 147 30.99 -1.47 21.66
CA LEU A 147 32.36 -1.55 21.17
C LEU A 147 33.37 -1.69 22.32
N GLU A 148 33.14 -1.07 23.47
CA GLU A 148 33.98 -1.21 24.68
C GLU A 148 33.94 -2.64 25.27
N LYS A 149 32.91 -3.44 24.96
CA LYS A 149 32.85 -4.86 25.38
C LYS A 149 33.68 -5.79 24.51
N ILE A 150 34.13 -5.31 23.34
CA ILE A 150 34.99 -6.08 22.45
C ILE A 150 36.40 -6.14 23.06
N PRO A 151 37.04 -7.32 23.16
CA PRO A 151 38.40 -7.45 23.67
C PRO A 151 39.37 -6.51 22.95
N PRO A 152 40.29 -5.82 23.66
CA PRO A 152 41.22 -4.86 23.05
C PRO A 152 42.06 -5.41 21.90
N GLU A 153 42.37 -6.71 21.93
CA GLU A 153 43.11 -7.39 20.86
C GLU A 153 42.29 -7.54 19.57
N GLN A 154 40.96 -7.63 19.66
CA GLN A 154 40.06 -7.64 18.50
C GLN A 154 39.82 -6.22 17.98
N LEU A 155 39.75 -5.21 18.85
CA LEU A 155 39.68 -3.80 18.44
C LEU A 155 40.92 -3.39 17.64
N LYS A 156 42.13 -3.77 18.10
CA LYS A 156 43.38 -3.54 17.36
C LYS A 156 43.41 -4.21 15.99
N GLN A 157 42.78 -5.38 15.83
CA GLN A 157 42.64 -6.06 14.54
C GLN A 157 41.69 -5.32 13.59
N MET A 158 40.75 -4.54 14.12
CA MET A 158 39.87 -3.64 13.36
C MET A 158 40.49 -2.26 13.19
N GLU A 159 41.80 -2.12 13.44
CA GLU A 159 42.53 -0.85 13.41
C GLU A 159 41.98 0.21 14.39
N MET A 160 41.16 -0.21 15.36
CA MET A 160 40.57 0.64 16.39
C MET A 160 41.41 0.63 17.66
N GLN A 161 41.84 1.80 18.12
CA GLN A 161 42.40 1.95 19.46
C GLN A 161 41.25 2.06 20.48
N PRO A 162 41.25 1.29 21.59
CA PRO A 162 40.21 1.35 22.61
C PRO A 162 39.91 2.77 23.11
N GLU A 163 40.94 3.61 23.22
CA GLU A 163 40.84 5.01 23.65
C GLU A 163 40.18 5.93 22.60
N MET A 164 40.11 5.48 21.34
CA MET A 164 39.58 6.23 20.20
C MET A 164 38.15 5.82 19.83
N VAL A 165 37.61 4.74 20.40
CA VAL A 165 36.27 4.22 20.10
C VAL A 165 35.20 5.32 20.18
N LYS A 166 35.24 6.13 21.25
CA LYS A 166 34.29 7.23 21.42
C LYS A 166 34.41 8.28 20.31
N TYR A 167 35.63 8.69 19.96
CA TYR A 167 35.86 9.68 18.91
C TYR A 167 35.45 9.15 17.53
N MET A 168 35.69 7.87 17.23
CA MET A 168 35.29 7.25 15.97
C MET A 168 33.76 7.16 15.84
N VAL A 169 33.07 6.79 16.92
CA VAL A 169 31.61 6.77 16.93
C VAL A 169 31.06 8.19 16.72
N GLU A 170 31.61 9.19 17.40
CA GLU A 170 31.22 10.59 17.20
C GLU A 170 31.44 11.04 15.74
N ASP A 171 32.57 10.69 15.12
CA ASP A 171 32.91 11.06 13.74
C ASP A 171 31.94 10.44 12.71
N ILE A 172 31.61 9.14 12.85
CA ILE A 172 30.60 8.47 12.03
C ILE A 172 29.25 9.19 12.10
N PHE A 173 28.86 9.63 13.29
CA PHE A 173 27.60 10.34 13.47
C PHE A 173 27.63 11.77 12.92
N VAL A 174 28.79 12.42 12.76
CA VAL A 174 28.84 13.74 12.11
C VAL A 174 28.42 13.65 10.64
N GLU A 175 28.72 12.53 9.97
CA GLU A 175 28.39 12.34 8.55
C GLU A 175 26.93 11.94 8.30
N ILE A 176 26.25 11.38 9.29
CA ILE A 176 24.85 10.97 9.20
C ILE A 176 23.95 12.21 9.43
N PRO A 177 23.08 12.61 8.48
CA PRO A 177 22.20 13.76 8.68
C PRO A 177 21.20 13.51 9.81
N ASP A 178 20.78 14.56 10.53
CA ASP A 178 19.79 14.42 11.61
C ASP A 178 18.37 14.18 11.09
N GLU A 179 18.12 14.56 9.85
CA GLU A 179 16.85 14.48 9.16
C GLU A 179 17.06 13.95 7.73
N ILE A 180 16.18 13.05 7.30
CA ILE A 180 16.18 12.50 5.94
C ILE A 180 14.93 13.02 5.23
N VAL A 181 15.12 13.88 4.24
CA VAL A 181 14.04 14.38 3.39
C VAL A 181 13.82 13.39 2.25
N LEU A 182 12.68 12.70 2.24
CA LEU A 182 12.44 11.62 1.27
C LEU A 182 12.40 12.11 -0.18
N GLY A 183 11.91 13.33 -0.41
CA GLY A 183 11.92 13.94 -1.74
C GLY A 183 13.32 14.01 -2.34
N GLU A 184 14.31 14.43 -1.55
CA GLU A 184 15.71 14.53 -1.98
C GLU A 184 16.32 13.15 -2.25
N VAL A 185 16.01 12.14 -1.43
CA VAL A 185 16.49 10.76 -1.62
C VAL A 185 15.94 10.17 -2.92
N ILE A 186 14.64 10.36 -3.20
CA ILE A 186 13.99 9.87 -4.41
C ILE A 186 14.53 10.57 -5.66
N GLU A 187 14.81 11.87 -5.57
CA GLU A 187 15.44 12.64 -6.64
C GLU A 187 16.87 12.18 -6.92
N ALA A 188 17.67 11.96 -5.87
CA ALA A 188 19.03 11.46 -6.00
C ALA A 188 19.08 10.07 -6.67
N GLN A 189 18.06 9.23 -6.48
CA GLN A 189 17.93 7.93 -7.13
C GLN A 189 17.38 7.99 -8.57
N GLY A 190 17.05 9.17 -9.08
CA GLY A 190 16.57 9.35 -10.46
C GLY A 190 15.17 8.81 -10.73
N MET A 191 14.39 8.51 -9.69
CA MET A 191 13.04 7.93 -9.82
C MET A 191 11.95 8.94 -10.17
N THR A 192 12.29 10.24 -10.28
CA THR A 192 11.31 11.33 -10.31
C THR A 192 10.43 11.35 -11.55
N GLN A 193 10.97 11.12 -12.75
CA GLN A 193 10.17 11.27 -13.97
C GLN A 193 9.09 10.18 -14.10
N GLU A 194 9.45 8.91 -13.93
CA GLU A 194 8.50 7.79 -14.04
C GLU A 194 7.46 7.83 -12.91
N ALA A 195 7.89 8.15 -11.69
CA ALA A 195 6.99 8.31 -10.56
C ALA A 195 6.00 9.46 -10.79
N ASN A 196 6.46 10.62 -11.25
CA ASN A 196 5.60 11.78 -11.52
C ASN A 196 4.58 11.50 -12.63
N GLU A 197 4.97 10.77 -13.69
CA GLU A 197 4.05 10.33 -14.73
C GLU A 197 2.99 9.36 -14.18
N ALA A 198 3.41 8.40 -13.33
CA ALA A 198 2.50 7.46 -12.70
C ALA A 198 1.51 8.18 -11.76
N ILE A 199 2.00 9.07 -10.91
CA ILE A 199 1.19 9.89 -10.00
C ILE A 199 0.19 10.73 -10.78
N SER A 200 0.62 11.42 -11.83
CA SER A 200 -0.26 12.23 -12.69
C SER A 200 -1.38 11.40 -13.31
N LYS A 201 -1.06 10.18 -13.78
CA LYS A 201 -2.07 9.23 -14.30
C LYS A 201 -3.06 8.81 -13.22
N VAL A 202 -2.60 8.54 -12.00
CA VAL A 202 -3.46 8.17 -10.87
C VAL A 202 -4.35 9.34 -10.45
N GLN A 203 -3.84 10.57 -10.38
CA GLN A 203 -4.62 11.78 -10.08
C GLN A 203 -5.73 12.00 -11.11
N LEU A 204 -5.42 11.93 -12.40
CA LEU A 204 -6.40 12.02 -13.49
C LEU A 204 -7.46 10.91 -13.39
N PHE A 205 -7.01 9.69 -13.11
CA PHE A 205 -7.88 8.53 -12.95
C PHE A 205 -8.83 8.72 -11.76
N LYS A 206 -8.34 9.15 -10.59
CA LYS A 206 -9.14 9.45 -9.40
C LYS A 206 -10.23 10.49 -9.70
N SER A 207 -9.87 11.60 -10.35
CA SER A 207 -10.85 12.63 -10.72
C SER A 207 -11.94 12.08 -11.65
N GLY A 208 -11.59 11.20 -12.59
CA GLY A 208 -12.55 10.56 -13.47
C GLY A 208 -13.50 9.62 -12.72
N PHE A 209 -12.97 8.75 -11.86
CA PHE A 209 -13.74 7.73 -11.15
C PHE A 209 -14.72 8.30 -10.13
N ASN A 210 -14.43 9.46 -9.55
CA ASN A 210 -15.32 10.08 -8.57
C ASN A 210 -16.54 10.78 -9.18
N PHE A 211 -16.56 11.08 -10.48
CA PHE A 211 -17.67 11.83 -11.09
C PHE A 211 -18.31 11.12 -12.29
N VAL A 212 -17.51 10.51 -13.17
CA VAL A 212 -17.98 9.91 -14.43
C VAL A 212 -19.01 8.79 -14.20
N PRO A 213 -18.82 7.85 -13.25
CA PRO A 213 -19.81 6.79 -13.03
C PRO A 213 -21.20 7.33 -12.65
N TYR A 214 -21.25 8.39 -11.84
CA TYR A 214 -22.52 8.99 -11.42
C TYR A 214 -23.27 9.63 -12.60
N ILE A 215 -22.57 10.35 -13.47
CA ILE A 215 -23.16 10.90 -14.69
C ILE A 215 -23.66 9.77 -15.59
N LEU A 216 -22.84 8.75 -15.81
CA LEU A 216 -23.20 7.60 -16.66
C LEU A 216 -24.43 6.88 -16.10
N PHE A 217 -24.50 6.66 -14.79
CA PHE A 217 -25.70 6.08 -14.18
C PHE A 217 -26.93 6.94 -14.40
N ALA A 218 -26.84 8.26 -14.20
CA ALA A 218 -27.96 9.16 -14.43
C ALA A 218 -28.46 9.12 -15.88
N LEU A 219 -27.53 9.17 -16.85
CA LEU A 219 -27.85 9.09 -18.28
C LEU A 219 -28.47 7.74 -18.67
N ILE A 220 -27.92 6.63 -18.14
CA ILE A 220 -28.44 5.29 -18.41
C ILE A 220 -29.83 5.11 -17.78
N ILE A 221 -30.04 5.56 -16.54
CA ILE A 221 -31.36 5.52 -15.88
C ILE A 221 -32.38 6.34 -16.68
N ALA A 222 -32.02 7.54 -17.13
CA ALA A 222 -32.88 8.37 -17.97
C ALA A 222 -33.20 7.68 -19.32
N GLY A 223 -32.21 7.07 -19.97
CA GLY A 223 -32.40 6.30 -21.19
C GLY A 223 -33.33 5.09 -20.99
N LEU A 224 -33.11 4.31 -19.93
CA LEU A 224 -33.98 3.20 -19.56
C LEU A 224 -35.40 3.67 -19.28
N TYR A 225 -35.55 4.81 -18.61
CA TYR A 225 -36.86 5.39 -18.29
C TYR A 225 -37.67 5.66 -19.55
N LEU A 226 -37.05 6.24 -20.57
CA LEU A 226 -37.69 6.54 -21.85
C LEU A 226 -38.10 5.28 -22.63
N ILE A 227 -37.39 4.15 -22.47
CA ILE A 227 -37.68 2.93 -23.23
C ILE A 227 -38.73 2.04 -22.56
N VAL A 228 -38.63 1.85 -21.24
CA VAL A 228 -39.38 0.80 -20.51
C VAL A 228 -40.36 1.35 -19.46
N GLY A 229 -40.24 2.62 -19.08
CA GLY A 229 -41.05 3.25 -18.04
C GLY A 229 -40.57 2.98 -16.61
N PHE A 230 -41.04 3.80 -15.67
CA PHE A 230 -40.50 3.90 -14.30
C PHE A 230 -40.38 2.58 -13.52
N PRO A 231 -41.45 1.76 -13.36
CA PRO A 231 -41.39 0.61 -12.45
C PRO A 231 -40.42 -0.47 -12.95
N ARG A 232 -40.35 -0.63 -14.27
CA ARG A 232 -39.48 -1.60 -14.94
C ARG A 232 -38.01 -1.16 -14.90
N VAL A 233 -37.74 0.15 -14.91
CA VAL A 233 -36.37 0.67 -14.75
C VAL A 233 -35.79 0.28 -13.40
N LEU A 234 -36.56 0.40 -12.32
CA LEU A 234 -36.11 0.02 -10.98
C LEU A 234 -35.73 -1.47 -10.92
N THR A 235 -36.60 -2.35 -11.43
CA THR A 235 -36.30 -3.79 -11.48
C THR A 235 -35.09 -4.10 -12.36
N TRP A 236 -34.96 -3.43 -13.50
CA TRP A 236 -33.88 -3.67 -14.46
C TRP A 236 -32.54 -3.18 -13.94
N PHE A 237 -32.49 -1.95 -13.44
CA PHE A 237 -31.31 -1.36 -12.82
C PHE A 237 -30.86 -2.17 -11.62
N GLY A 238 -31.78 -2.53 -10.71
CA GLY A 238 -31.43 -3.35 -9.54
C GLY A 238 -30.85 -4.72 -9.92
N THR A 239 -31.42 -5.36 -10.94
CA THR A 239 -30.89 -6.64 -11.46
C THR A 239 -29.47 -6.48 -12.00
N LEU A 240 -29.22 -5.45 -12.81
CA LEU A 240 -27.89 -5.22 -13.39
C LEU A 240 -26.86 -4.77 -12.35
N ALA A 241 -27.28 -4.04 -11.31
CA ALA A 241 -26.43 -3.68 -10.18
C ALA A 241 -25.96 -4.93 -9.42
N ILE A 242 -26.86 -5.88 -9.16
CA ILE A 242 -26.50 -7.18 -8.56
C ILE A 242 -25.55 -7.94 -9.47
N ILE A 243 -25.83 -8.04 -10.77
CA ILE A 243 -24.95 -8.73 -11.72
C ILE A 243 -23.55 -8.10 -11.72
N SER A 244 -23.47 -6.77 -11.78
CA SER A 244 -22.20 -6.04 -11.73
C SER A 244 -21.44 -6.30 -10.43
N ALA A 245 -22.13 -6.33 -9.29
CA ALA A 245 -21.52 -6.62 -7.99
C ALA A 245 -21.01 -8.07 -7.89
N VAL A 246 -21.78 -9.04 -8.39
CA VAL A 246 -21.36 -10.45 -8.43
C VAL A 246 -20.13 -10.64 -9.31
N ILE A 247 -20.12 -10.03 -10.50
CA ILE A 247 -18.96 -10.06 -11.41
C ILE A 247 -17.74 -9.43 -10.73
N PHE A 248 -17.91 -8.28 -10.07
CA PHE A 248 -16.84 -7.59 -9.37
C PHE A 248 -16.26 -8.44 -8.23
N VAL A 249 -17.10 -9.01 -7.35
CA VAL A 249 -16.66 -9.92 -6.27
C VAL A 249 -15.89 -11.11 -6.83
N THR A 250 -16.40 -11.70 -7.90
CA THR A 250 -15.74 -12.84 -8.56
C THR A 250 -14.38 -12.43 -9.10
N GLY A 251 -14.28 -11.26 -9.73
CA GLY A 251 -13.02 -10.70 -10.21
C GLY A 251 -12.00 -10.47 -9.09
N VAL A 252 -12.43 -9.89 -7.97
CA VAL A 252 -11.58 -9.66 -6.78
C VAL A 252 -11.12 -10.98 -6.17
N MET A 253 -12.00 -11.99 -6.08
CA MET A 253 -11.62 -13.33 -5.60
C MET A 253 -10.58 -14.00 -6.49
N LEU A 254 -10.77 -13.95 -7.81
CA LEU A 254 -9.81 -14.48 -8.77
C LEU A 254 -8.47 -13.75 -8.69
N PHE A 255 -8.51 -12.41 -8.63
CA PHE A 255 -7.32 -11.59 -8.47
C PHE A 255 -6.56 -11.95 -7.18
N ARG A 256 -7.26 -12.05 -6.05
CA ARG A 256 -6.68 -12.50 -4.78
C ARG A 256 -5.95 -13.83 -4.94
N ASN A 257 -6.61 -14.82 -5.52
CA ASN A 257 -6.03 -16.15 -5.67
C ASN A 257 -4.77 -16.12 -6.54
N VAL A 258 -4.81 -15.38 -7.66
CA VAL A 258 -3.65 -15.21 -8.55
C VAL A 258 -2.51 -14.50 -7.83
N VAL A 259 -2.77 -13.41 -7.11
CA VAL A 259 -1.71 -12.66 -6.42
C VAL A 259 -1.12 -13.47 -5.25
N VAL A 260 -1.96 -14.13 -4.44
CA VAL A 260 -1.49 -14.99 -3.35
C VAL A 260 -0.64 -16.14 -3.90
N GLU A 261 -1.06 -16.75 -5.00
CA GLU A 261 -0.30 -17.79 -5.71
C GLU A 261 1.06 -17.24 -6.15
N GLN A 262 1.09 -16.07 -6.80
CA GLN A 262 2.33 -15.43 -7.24
C GLN A 262 3.30 -15.15 -6.08
N VAL A 263 2.80 -14.60 -4.98
CA VAL A 263 3.59 -14.30 -3.76
C VAL A 263 4.09 -15.57 -3.07
N THR A 264 3.36 -16.68 -3.17
CA THR A 264 3.75 -17.96 -2.56
C THR A 264 4.81 -18.68 -3.40
N PHE A 265 4.71 -18.62 -4.73
CA PHE A 265 5.59 -19.36 -5.64
C PHE A 265 6.83 -18.60 -6.08
N HIS A 266 6.76 -17.27 -6.17
CA HIS A 266 7.91 -16.43 -6.43
C HIS A 266 8.30 -15.81 -5.10
N SER A 267 9.38 -16.30 -4.51
CA SER A 267 10.01 -15.67 -3.35
C SER A 267 10.34 -14.23 -3.74
N ILE A 268 9.51 -13.27 -3.34
CA ILE A 268 9.78 -11.86 -3.53
C ILE A 268 10.92 -11.53 -2.57
N GLU A 269 12.05 -11.09 -3.10
CA GLU A 269 13.13 -10.49 -2.30
C GLU A 269 12.59 -9.20 -1.69
N SER A 270 12.02 -9.34 -0.50
CA SER A 270 11.38 -8.27 0.24
C SER A 270 11.71 -8.46 1.72
N PRO A 271 11.97 -7.38 2.46
CA PRO A 271 12.12 -7.46 3.91
C PRO A 271 10.81 -7.91 4.61
N ILE A 272 9.68 -7.92 3.90
CA ILE A 272 8.39 -8.34 4.45
C ILE A 272 8.18 -9.83 4.18
N SER A 273 7.86 -10.59 5.23
CA SER A 273 7.58 -12.02 5.13
C SER A 273 6.40 -12.33 4.19
N THR A 274 6.46 -13.49 3.52
CA THR A 274 5.37 -13.98 2.65
C THR A 274 4.03 -14.01 3.38
N ASP A 275 4.01 -14.42 4.65
CA ASP A 275 2.79 -14.46 5.47
C ASP A 275 2.22 -13.06 5.71
N ALA A 276 3.06 -12.07 6.00
CA ALA A 276 2.63 -10.68 6.18
C ALA A 276 2.07 -10.08 4.89
N LEU A 277 2.67 -10.40 3.73
CA LEU A 277 2.14 -10.01 2.42
C LEU A 277 0.77 -10.65 2.15
N ILE A 278 0.63 -11.95 2.39
CA ILE A 278 -0.65 -12.67 2.21
C ILE A 278 -1.73 -12.09 3.14
N ASN A 279 -1.39 -11.80 4.39
CA ASN A 279 -2.30 -11.17 5.35
C ASN A 279 -2.72 -9.77 4.90
N THR A 280 -1.79 -8.97 4.38
CA THR A 280 -2.07 -7.65 3.81
C THR A 280 -3.01 -7.74 2.60
N ILE A 281 -2.79 -8.71 1.70
CA ILE A 281 -3.67 -8.95 0.54
C ILE A 281 -5.07 -9.34 1.01
N ASN A 282 -5.16 -10.27 1.97
CA ASN A 282 -6.44 -10.71 2.54
C ASN A 282 -7.18 -9.55 3.20
N TYR A 283 -6.48 -8.72 3.97
CA TYR A 283 -7.04 -7.53 4.61
C TYR A 283 -7.57 -6.52 3.58
N THR A 284 -6.78 -6.25 2.53
CA THR A 284 -7.18 -5.37 1.42
C THR A 284 -8.46 -5.86 0.75
N VAL A 285 -8.49 -7.15 0.40
CA VAL A 285 -9.62 -7.78 -0.30
C VAL A 285 -10.88 -7.78 0.56
N ASN A 286 -10.74 -8.03 1.87
CA ASN A 286 -11.86 -7.99 2.81
C ASN A 286 -12.49 -6.59 2.89
N ASN A 287 -11.67 -5.53 2.91
CA ASN A 287 -12.16 -4.15 2.90
C ASN A 287 -12.89 -3.79 1.59
N ILE A 288 -12.44 -4.35 0.46
CA ILE A 288 -13.08 -4.14 -0.84
C ILE A 288 -14.47 -4.81 -0.90
N TYR A 289 -14.68 -5.98 -0.25
CA TYR A 289 -15.95 -6.72 -0.33
C TYR A 289 -17.17 -5.99 0.25
N ALA A 290 -16.99 -5.03 1.17
CA ALA A 290 -18.10 -4.29 1.73
C ALA A 290 -18.89 -3.50 0.66
N ILE A 291 -18.23 -3.09 -0.42
CA ILE A 291 -18.81 -2.27 -1.50
C ILE A 291 -19.79 -3.07 -2.37
N PRO A 292 -19.41 -4.19 -3.00
CA PRO A 292 -20.35 -5.00 -3.77
C PRO A 292 -21.52 -5.49 -2.92
N LEU A 293 -21.29 -5.82 -1.64
CA LEU A 293 -22.37 -6.24 -0.73
C LEU A 293 -23.43 -5.14 -0.58
N SER A 294 -23.01 -3.90 -0.36
CA SER A 294 -23.93 -2.76 -0.30
C SER A 294 -24.69 -2.57 -1.63
N THR A 295 -24.01 -2.78 -2.76
CA THR A 295 -24.60 -2.69 -4.11
C THR A 295 -25.66 -3.77 -4.34
N VAL A 296 -25.41 -5.00 -3.87
CA VAL A 296 -26.38 -6.10 -3.91
C VAL A 296 -27.61 -5.76 -3.07
N ILE A 297 -27.44 -5.26 -1.85
CA ILE A 297 -28.55 -4.87 -0.97
C ILE A 297 -29.40 -3.78 -1.64
N ILE A 298 -28.77 -2.74 -2.18
CA ILE A 298 -29.47 -1.67 -2.93
C ILE A 298 -30.21 -2.26 -4.13
N GLY A 299 -29.58 -3.15 -4.89
CA GLY A 299 -30.19 -3.80 -6.05
C GLY A 299 -31.43 -4.62 -5.67
N ILE A 300 -31.38 -5.36 -4.56
CA ILE A 300 -32.52 -6.11 -4.02
C ILE A 300 -33.67 -5.16 -3.67
N ILE A 301 -33.39 -4.07 -2.96
CA ILE A 301 -34.40 -3.06 -2.58
C ILE A 301 -35.08 -2.48 -3.83
N LEU A 302 -34.30 -2.15 -4.87
CA LEU A 302 -34.82 -1.60 -6.12
C LEU A 302 -35.70 -2.60 -6.88
N ILE A 303 -35.33 -3.88 -6.88
CA ILE A 303 -36.15 -4.94 -7.49
C ILE A 303 -37.50 -5.07 -6.77
N PHE A 304 -37.50 -5.19 -5.44
CA PHE A 304 -38.74 -5.29 -4.67
C PHE A 304 -39.61 -4.04 -4.83
N GLY A 305 -39.01 -2.85 -4.75
CA GLY A 305 -39.72 -1.58 -4.96
C GLY A 305 -40.37 -1.51 -6.35
N GLY A 306 -39.62 -1.86 -7.40
CA GLY A 306 -40.14 -1.88 -8.77
C GLY A 306 -41.28 -2.88 -8.97
N LEU A 307 -41.19 -4.08 -8.37
CA LEU A 307 -42.25 -5.09 -8.42
C LEU A 307 -43.52 -4.62 -7.68
N LEU A 308 -43.38 -4.02 -6.51
CA LEU A 308 -44.51 -3.48 -5.74
C LEU A 308 -45.24 -2.37 -6.49
N ILE A 309 -44.50 -1.41 -7.06
CA ILE A 309 -45.08 -0.31 -7.85
C ILE A 309 -45.81 -0.86 -9.08
N THR A 310 -45.23 -1.85 -9.77
CA THR A 310 -45.87 -2.51 -10.92
C THR A 310 -47.21 -3.13 -10.50
N LYS A 311 -47.22 -3.90 -9.41
CA LYS A 311 -48.44 -4.54 -8.89
C LYS A 311 -49.52 -3.52 -8.48
N ILE A 312 -49.13 -2.40 -7.89
CA ILE A 312 -50.07 -1.32 -7.51
C ILE A 312 -50.69 -0.69 -8.76
N ASN A 313 -49.89 -0.43 -9.80
CA ASN A 313 -50.39 0.15 -11.05
C ASN A 313 -51.32 -0.83 -11.80
N ASP A 314 -51.01 -2.13 -11.78
CA ASP A 314 -51.85 -3.15 -12.40
C ASP A 314 -53.19 -3.31 -11.67
N SER A 315 -53.25 -3.06 -10.35
CA SER A 315 -54.51 -3.12 -9.57
C SER A 315 -55.46 -1.94 -9.80
N LYS A 316 -54.98 -0.85 -10.41
CA LYS A 316 -55.76 0.37 -10.67
C LYS A 316 -56.38 0.42 -12.08
N ASN A 317 -55.92 -0.44 -12.98
CA ASN A 317 -56.40 -0.55 -14.36
C ASN A 317 -57.33 -1.75 -14.52
#